data_AF-A0A4Q8QVS4-F1
#
_entry.id   AF-A0A4Q8QVS4-F1
#
_cell.length_a   1.000
_cell.length_b   1.000
_cell.length_c   1.000
_cell.angle_alpha   90.00
_cell.angle_beta   90.00
_cell.angle_gamma   90.00
#
_symmetry.space_group_name_H-M   'P 1'
#
loop_
_entity.id
_entity.type
_entity.pdbx_description
1 polymer ?
#
loop_
_entity_poly.entity_id
_entity_poly.type
_entity_poly.pdbx_seq_one_letter_code
_entity_poly.pdbx_strand_id
1 'polypeptide(L)'
;MTVFVAVQQAGYTDTMLPSREARLACRNGMASSTAGVANGFVQGNLAILPEKLAGAFHRFCQLNPKPCPIIGMSEVGDVSIPALGLDLDIRTDVPRYRVWRDGEVVEEPTDIMQHWRDDLVAFVLGCSFSFEEALMDEGLPIRHIERNVRVPMYRTNIACRPAGPFAGPMVVSMRPFKPADAIRAVQVTSRFPSVHGAPVHLGHPHLIGIDDIAKPDYGDPVQVEADEIPVFWACGVTPQAVIASAKLPFAITHAPGLMLITDLRNKQLAVL
;
A
#
# COMPACT_ATOMS: atom_id res chain seq x y z
N MET A 1 61.79 17.93 -0.25
CA MET A 1 60.67 18.38 0.61
C MET A 1 59.40 17.80 0.02
N THR A 2 58.97 16.65 0.53
CA THR A 2 57.84 15.89 0.01
C THR A 2 56.63 16.24 0.86
N VAL A 3 55.66 16.94 0.28
CA VAL A 3 54.41 17.31 0.95
C VAL A 3 53.49 16.09 0.94
N PHE A 4 53.32 15.45 2.09
CA PHE A 4 52.28 14.45 2.29
C PHE A 4 50.92 15.17 2.33
N VAL A 5 50.08 14.91 1.34
CA VAL A 5 48.67 15.29 1.37
C VAL A 5 47.98 14.30 2.30
N ALA A 6 47.62 14.77 3.50
CA ALA A 6 46.76 14.04 4.40
C ALA A 6 45.37 13.92 3.76
N VAL A 7 45.00 12.69 3.34
CA VAL A 7 43.62 12.36 3.01
C VAL A 7 42.84 12.39 4.31
N GLN A 8 42.05 13.44 4.50
CA GLN A 8 40.99 13.47 5.51
C GLN A 8 40.03 12.32 5.19
N GLN A 9 40.10 11.24 5.98
CA GLN A 9 39.01 10.28 6.08
C GLN A 9 37.83 11.02 6.71
N ALA A 10 36.89 11.43 5.87
CA ALA A 10 35.56 11.82 6.33
C ALA A 10 34.91 10.58 6.95
N GLY A 11 34.76 10.59 8.27
CA GLY A 11 33.98 9.58 9.00
C GLY A 11 32.54 9.62 8.53
N TYR A 12 32.17 8.70 7.65
CA TYR A 12 30.77 8.39 7.38
C TYR A 12 30.26 7.65 8.61
N THR A 13 29.52 8.34 9.48
CA THR A 13 28.68 7.64 10.45
C THR A 13 27.59 6.95 9.64
N ASP A 14 27.68 5.62 9.56
CA ASP A 14 26.71 4.74 8.92
C ASP A 14 25.39 4.85 9.70
N THR A 15 24.63 5.90 9.42
CA THR A 15 23.35 6.19 10.07
C THR A 15 22.33 5.26 9.46
N MET A 16 21.79 4.35 10.29
CA MET A 16 20.79 3.37 9.88
C MET A 16 19.58 4.10 9.26
N LEU A 17 19.13 3.63 8.10
CA LEU A 17 17.98 4.23 7.42
C LEU A 17 16.73 4.12 8.30
N PRO A 18 15.88 5.16 8.40
CA PRO A 18 14.60 5.09 9.14
C PRO A 18 13.72 3.91 8.73
N SER A 19 13.69 3.56 7.44
CA SER A 19 12.99 2.40 6.91
C SER A 19 13.52 1.08 7.49
N ARG A 20 14.83 0.96 7.60
CA ARG A 20 15.51 -0.20 8.22
C ARG A 20 15.24 -0.28 9.72
N GLU A 21 15.27 0.85 10.44
CA GLU A 21 14.91 0.86 11.87
C GLU A 21 13.47 0.38 12.08
N ALA A 22 12.54 0.82 11.22
CA ALA A 22 11.15 0.43 11.29
C ALA A 22 10.95 -1.08 11.01
N ARG A 23 11.63 -1.64 10.01
CA ARG A 23 11.60 -3.10 9.75
C ARG A 23 12.15 -3.88 10.93
N LEU A 24 13.27 -3.44 11.53
CA LEU A 24 13.81 -4.06 12.74
C LEU A 24 12.84 -3.98 13.93
N ALA A 25 12.12 -2.87 14.08
CA ALA A 25 11.08 -2.76 15.09
C ALA A 25 9.92 -3.74 14.86
N CYS A 26 9.50 -3.95 13.61
CA CYS A 26 8.51 -4.97 13.25
C CYS A 26 9.01 -6.38 13.60
N ARG A 27 10.22 -6.71 13.16
CA ARG A 27 10.88 -8.01 13.38
C ARG A 27 11.01 -8.36 14.86
N ASN A 28 11.23 -7.36 15.71
CA ASN A 28 11.32 -7.51 17.16
C ASN A 28 9.95 -7.44 17.88
N GLY A 29 8.84 -7.36 17.14
CA GLY A 29 7.47 -7.31 17.68
C GLY A 29 7.11 -6.00 18.39
N MET A 30 7.84 -4.92 18.14
CA MET A 30 7.65 -3.62 18.82
C MET A 30 6.75 -2.65 18.05
N ALA A 31 6.48 -2.92 16.77
CA ALA A 31 5.65 -2.05 15.93
C ALA A 31 4.15 -2.37 16.09
N SER A 32 3.34 -1.34 16.34
CA SER A 32 1.87 -1.44 16.43
C SER A 32 1.13 -0.66 15.33
N SER A 33 1.85 0.16 14.57
CA SER A 33 1.36 0.96 13.44
C SER A 33 2.50 1.24 12.48
N THR A 34 2.22 1.39 11.18
CA THR A 34 3.18 1.96 10.21
C THR A 34 2.82 3.37 9.78
N ALA A 35 1.65 3.90 10.15
CA ALA A 35 1.28 5.27 9.82
C ALA A 35 2.25 6.28 10.48
N GLY A 36 2.81 7.20 9.68
CA GLY A 36 3.77 8.21 10.15
C GLY A 36 5.15 7.68 10.50
N VAL A 37 5.45 6.41 10.22
CA VAL A 37 6.76 5.78 10.45
C VAL A 37 7.59 5.83 9.17
N ALA A 38 8.88 6.20 9.30
CA ALA A 38 9.83 6.32 8.19
C ALA A 38 9.27 7.19 7.03
N ASN A 39 8.83 8.41 7.34
CA ASN A 39 8.31 9.36 6.36
C ASN A 39 9.28 9.58 5.19
N GLY A 40 8.76 9.80 3.99
CA GLY A 40 9.52 9.85 2.74
C GLY A 40 9.85 8.50 2.11
N PHE A 41 9.62 7.39 2.81
CA PHE A 41 9.76 6.03 2.28
C PHE A 41 8.41 5.43 1.87
N VAL A 42 8.44 4.58 0.85
CA VAL A 42 7.25 3.91 0.31
C VAL A 42 6.83 2.80 1.26
N GLN A 43 5.55 2.78 1.59
CA GLN A 43 4.91 1.67 2.26
C GLN A 43 4.12 0.83 1.26
N GLY A 44 4.21 -0.50 1.39
CA GLY A 44 3.60 -1.45 0.48
C GLY A 44 2.55 -2.33 1.16
N ASN A 45 1.42 -2.52 0.47
CA ASN A 45 0.47 -3.57 0.76
C ASN A 45 1.09 -4.93 0.38
N LEU A 46 0.92 -5.93 1.24
CA LEU A 46 1.45 -7.28 1.01
C LEU A 46 0.35 -8.28 0.61
N ALA A 47 0.65 -9.10 -0.41
CA ALA A 47 -0.03 -10.35 -0.72
C ALA A 47 1.01 -11.44 -1.02
N ILE A 48 0.89 -12.61 -0.40
CA ILE A 48 1.76 -13.77 -0.59
C ILE A 48 0.88 -14.96 -0.97
N LEU A 49 1.22 -15.61 -2.08
CA LEU A 49 0.39 -16.64 -2.71
C LEU A 49 1.24 -17.84 -3.11
N PRO A 50 0.64 -19.05 -3.16
CA PRO A 50 1.27 -20.19 -3.81
C PRO A 50 1.65 -19.90 -5.28
N GLU A 51 2.79 -20.40 -5.75
CA GLU A 51 3.35 -20.22 -7.10
C GLU A 51 2.32 -20.50 -8.20
N LYS A 52 1.55 -21.58 -8.03
CA LYS A 52 0.47 -21.98 -8.96
C LYS A 52 -0.60 -20.88 -9.19
N LEU A 53 -0.73 -19.92 -8.27
CA LEU A 53 -1.64 -18.78 -8.34
C LEU A 53 -0.91 -17.46 -8.67
N ALA A 54 0.40 -17.40 -8.46
CA ALA A 54 1.21 -16.20 -8.61
C ALA A 54 1.11 -15.61 -10.04
N GLY A 55 1.17 -16.45 -11.07
CA GLY A 55 1.03 -15.99 -12.47
C GLY A 55 -0.34 -15.35 -12.77
N ALA A 56 -1.42 -15.91 -12.23
CA ALA A 56 -2.76 -15.35 -12.38
C ALA A 56 -2.90 -14.02 -11.62
N PHE A 57 -2.35 -13.93 -10.41
CA PHE A 57 -2.36 -12.71 -9.60
C PHE A 57 -1.52 -11.61 -10.23
N HIS A 58 -0.33 -11.92 -10.71
CA HIS A 58 0.52 -10.98 -11.45
C HIS A 58 -0.23 -10.41 -12.67
N ARG A 59 -0.88 -11.28 -13.46
CA ARG A 59 -1.72 -10.84 -14.59
C ARG A 59 -2.91 -9.98 -14.15
N PHE A 60 -3.55 -10.33 -13.03
CA PHE A 60 -4.62 -9.51 -12.45
C PHE A 60 -4.10 -8.11 -12.12
N CYS A 61 -2.94 -7.98 -11.48
CA CYS A 61 -2.33 -6.69 -11.16
C CYS A 61 -1.98 -5.89 -12.42
N GLN A 62 -1.40 -6.53 -13.44
CA GLN A 62 -1.09 -5.88 -14.72
C GLN A 62 -2.33 -5.37 -15.46
N LEU A 63 -3.43 -6.10 -15.39
CA LEU A 63 -4.70 -5.68 -15.99
C LEU A 63 -5.41 -4.58 -15.18
N ASN A 64 -5.04 -4.42 -13.90
CA ASN A 64 -5.64 -3.47 -12.97
C ASN A 64 -4.55 -2.66 -12.22
N PRO A 65 -3.68 -1.90 -12.93
CA PRO A 65 -2.49 -1.31 -12.33
C PRO A 65 -2.81 -0.18 -11.34
N LYS A 66 -3.95 0.52 -11.51
CA LYS A 66 -4.41 1.54 -10.56
C LYS A 66 -4.69 0.96 -9.16
N PRO A 67 -5.58 -0.04 -8.98
CA PRO A 67 -5.80 -0.64 -7.67
C PRO A 67 -4.69 -1.59 -7.20
N CYS A 68 -3.87 -2.13 -8.12
CA CYS A 68 -2.87 -3.15 -7.82
C CYS A 68 -1.48 -2.81 -8.38
N PRO A 69 -0.88 -1.65 -8.03
CA PRO A 69 0.42 -1.27 -8.59
C PRO A 69 1.53 -2.09 -7.94
N ILE A 70 2.16 -3.02 -8.66
CA ILE A 70 3.28 -3.80 -8.12
C ILE A 70 4.52 -2.91 -8.02
N ILE A 71 5.12 -2.84 -6.83
CA ILE A 71 6.40 -2.16 -6.58
C ILE A 71 7.54 -3.14 -6.30
N GLY A 72 7.24 -4.40 -5.96
CA GLY A 72 8.22 -5.47 -5.85
C GLY A 72 7.57 -6.84 -5.78
N MET A 73 8.36 -7.86 -6.11
CA MET A 73 7.95 -9.26 -6.14
C MET A 73 9.16 -10.12 -5.75
N SER A 74 8.94 -11.17 -4.95
CA SER A 74 9.98 -12.15 -4.65
C SER A 74 10.08 -13.21 -5.75
N GLU A 75 11.20 -13.92 -5.79
CA GLU A 75 11.25 -15.24 -6.44
C GLU A 75 10.46 -16.27 -5.62
N VAL A 76 10.20 -17.43 -6.20
CA VAL A 76 9.48 -18.53 -5.54
C VAL A 76 10.29 -19.03 -4.34
N GLY A 77 9.67 -19.01 -3.16
CA GLY A 77 10.26 -19.42 -1.89
C GLY A 77 11.23 -18.41 -1.27
N ASP A 78 11.68 -17.40 -2.03
CA ASP A 78 12.60 -16.38 -1.54
C ASP A 78 11.88 -15.39 -0.62
N VAL A 79 12.51 -15.12 0.52
CA VAL A 79 11.99 -14.23 1.56
C VAL A 79 12.48 -12.80 1.39
N SER A 80 13.48 -12.61 0.53
CA SER A 80 14.12 -11.33 0.26
C SER A 80 13.54 -10.66 -0.98
N ILE A 81 13.52 -9.33 -0.98
CA ILE A 81 13.19 -8.52 -2.16
C ILE A 81 14.20 -7.37 -2.20
N PRO A 82 15.43 -7.57 -2.71
CA PRO A 82 16.52 -6.60 -2.61
C PRO A 82 16.17 -5.20 -3.17
N ALA A 83 15.28 -5.15 -4.18
CA ALA A 83 14.78 -3.90 -4.74
C ALA A 83 13.98 -3.04 -3.75
N LEU A 84 13.45 -3.64 -2.68
CA LEU A 84 12.68 -2.96 -1.63
C LEU A 84 13.46 -2.79 -0.32
N GLY A 85 14.61 -3.44 -0.19
CA GLY A 85 15.49 -3.34 0.98
C GLY A 85 16.42 -4.54 1.04
N LEU A 86 17.71 -4.29 1.22
CA LEU A 86 18.73 -5.36 1.18
C LEU A 86 18.66 -6.30 2.39
N ASP A 87 18.20 -5.80 3.54
CA ASP A 87 18.07 -6.56 4.79
C ASP A 87 16.64 -7.04 5.06
N LEU A 88 15.75 -6.89 4.07
CA LEU A 88 14.34 -7.21 4.18
C LEU A 88 14.14 -8.73 4.30
N ASP A 89 13.38 -9.15 5.31
CA ASP A 89 12.82 -10.49 5.44
C ASP A 89 11.29 -10.39 5.52
N ILE A 90 10.63 -10.80 4.44
CA ILE A 90 9.18 -10.64 4.28
C ILE A 90 8.36 -11.43 5.31
N ARG A 91 8.99 -12.33 6.06
CA ARG A 91 8.31 -13.13 7.07
C ARG A 91 8.15 -12.42 8.40
N THR A 92 8.93 -11.37 8.64
CA THR A 92 9.03 -10.72 9.96
C THR A 92 8.93 -9.20 9.92
N ASP A 93 9.10 -8.58 8.76
CA ASP A 93 9.25 -7.12 8.63
C ASP A 93 7.92 -6.35 8.44
N VAL A 94 6.80 -7.00 8.75
CA VAL A 94 5.45 -6.40 8.78
C VAL A 94 4.90 -6.54 10.19
N PRO A 95 4.25 -5.51 10.77
CA PRO A 95 3.79 -5.56 12.16
C PRO A 95 2.76 -6.68 12.45
N ARG A 96 1.94 -7.01 11.45
CA ARG A 96 0.87 -7.99 11.56
C ARG A 96 0.49 -8.54 10.19
N TYR A 97 0.42 -9.86 10.10
CA TYR A 97 -0.06 -10.57 8.93
C TYR A 97 -1.49 -11.04 9.13
N ARG A 98 -2.13 -11.47 8.04
CA ARG A 98 -3.36 -12.23 8.00
C ARG A 98 -3.11 -13.49 7.21
N VAL A 99 -3.37 -14.64 7.81
CA VAL A 99 -3.34 -15.94 7.13
C VAL A 99 -4.76 -16.28 6.71
N TRP A 100 -4.95 -16.54 5.43
CA TRP A 100 -6.24 -16.79 4.82
C TRP A 100 -6.37 -18.25 4.41
N ARG A 101 -7.54 -18.85 4.65
CA ARG A 101 -7.94 -20.16 4.12
C ARG A 101 -9.39 -20.11 3.67
N ASP A 102 -9.62 -20.50 2.42
CA ASP A 102 -10.94 -20.58 1.78
C ASP A 102 -11.76 -19.27 1.87
N GLY A 103 -11.06 -18.14 1.91
CA GLY A 103 -11.63 -16.79 1.96
C GLY A 103 -11.76 -16.19 3.36
N GLU A 104 -11.45 -16.96 4.40
CA GLU A 104 -11.56 -16.54 5.80
C GLU A 104 -10.18 -16.30 6.42
N VAL A 105 -10.07 -15.30 7.31
CA VAL A 105 -8.86 -15.08 8.11
C VAL A 105 -8.84 -16.09 9.26
N VAL A 106 -7.84 -16.96 9.28
CA VAL A 106 -7.71 -18.00 10.32
C VAL A 106 -6.74 -17.61 11.42
N GLU A 107 -5.74 -16.78 11.12
CA GLU A 107 -4.73 -16.30 12.07
C GLU A 107 -4.27 -14.88 11.72
N GLU A 108 -3.86 -14.12 12.73
CA GLU A 108 -3.24 -12.80 12.56
C GLU A 108 -1.90 -12.72 13.32
N PRO A 109 -0.83 -13.41 12.87
CA PRO A 109 0.43 -13.46 13.60
C PRO A 109 1.32 -12.23 13.35
N THR A 110 2.31 -11.99 14.22
CA THR A 110 3.34 -10.94 14.04
C THR A 110 4.48 -11.37 13.12
N ASP A 111 4.61 -12.67 12.85
CA ASP A 111 5.51 -13.24 11.86
C ASP A 111 4.83 -14.41 11.16
N ILE A 112 5.38 -14.83 10.01
CA ILE A 112 4.85 -15.95 9.24
C ILE A 112 5.90 -17.04 9.04
N MET A 113 6.89 -17.16 9.92
CA MET A 113 7.94 -18.18 9.77
C MET A 113 7.36 -19.60 9.76
N GLN A 114 6.37 -19.87 10.62
CA GLN A 114 5.67 -21.15 10.69
C GLN A 114 4.72 -21.40 9.50
N HIS A 115 4.32 -20.33 8.81
CA HIS A 115 3.38 -20.37 7.67
C HIS A 115 4.10 -20.32 6.32
N TRP A 116 5.41 -20.04 6.31
CA TRP A 116 6.20 -19.94 5.10
C TRP A 116 6.38 -21.30 4.45
N ARG A 117 6.35 -21.33 3.12
CA ARG A 117 6.50 -22.53 2.30
C ARG A 117 7.36 -22.19 1.10
N ASP A 118 8.10 -23.16 0.59
CA ASP A 118 9.03 -22.97 -0.53
C ASP A 118 8.31 -22.67 -1.86
N ASP A 119 6.99 -22.82 -1.92
CA ASP A 119 6.15 -22.50 -3.09
C ASP A 119 5.55 -21.09 -3.04
N LEU A 120 5.92 -20.24 -2.09
CA LEU A 120 5.29 -18.93 -1.93
C LEU A 120 5.97 -17.83 -2.76
N VAL A 121 5.15 -16.93 -3.31
CA VAL A 121 5.59 -15.71 -4.00
C VAL A 121 5.00 -14.52 -3.28
N ALA A 122 5.83 -13.58 -2.85
CA ALA A 122 5.42 -12.33 -2.25
C ALA A 122 5.24 -11.24 -3.31
N PHE A 123 4.14 -10.50 -3.22
CA PHE A 123 3.82 -9.32 -4.01
C PHE A 123 3.68 -8.13 -3.09
N VAL A 124 4.46 -7.08 -3.35
CA VAL A 124 4.37 -5.81 -2.65
C VAL A 124 3.75 -4.79 -3.60
N LEU A 125 2.64 -4.21 -3.17
CA LEU A 125 1.82 -3.31 -3.96
C LEU A 125 1.88 -1.90 -3.36
N GLY A 126 2.06 -0.88 -4.20
CA GLY A 126 2.11 0.52 -3.76
C GLY A 126 0.88 0.92 -2.96
N CYS A 127 1.07 1.79 -1.97
CA CYS A 127 0.03 2.29 -1.07
C CYS A 127 -0.20 3.80 -1.26
N SER A 128 -1.41 4.26 -0.94
CA SER A 128 -1.80 5.67 -1.01
C SER A 128 -1.02 6.60 -0.07
N PHE A 129 -0.41 6.08 1.00
CA PHE A 129 0.36 6.90 1.96
C PHE A 129 1.43 7.75 1.27
N SER A 130 2.04 7.20 0.21
CA SER A 130 3.04 7.92 -0.58
C SER A 130 2.50 9.16 -1.29
N PHE A 131 1.25 9.17 -1.75
CA PHE A 131 0.67 10.36 -2.38
C PHE A 131 0.03 11.31 -1.37
N GLU A 132 -0.36 10.84 -0.18
CA GLU A 132 -0.88 11.70 0.88
C GLU A 132 0.19 12.67 1.38
N GLU A 133 1.44 12.19 1.53
CA GLU A 133 2.58 13.07 1.80
C GLU A 133 2.71 14.16 0.73
N ALA A 134 2.62 13.80 -0.56
CA ALA A 134 2.69 14.76 -1.65
C ALA A 134 1.52 15.76 -1.67
N LEU A 135 0.31 15.34 -1.26
CA LEU A 135 -0.83 16.24 -1.12
C LEU A 135 -0.62 17.22 0.04
N MET A 136 -0.12 16.75 1.18
CA MET A 136 0.16 17.58 2.36
C MET A 136 1.31 18.57 2.10
N ASP A 137 2.35 18.16 1.39
CA ASP A 137 3.46 19.04 0.97
C ASP A 137 2.97 20.21 0.08
N GLU A 138 1.87 20.00 -0.64
CA GLU A 138 1.20 21.00 -1.47
C GLU A 138 0.13 21.80 -0.71
N GLY A 139 0.03 21.60 0.61
CA GLY A 139 -0.90 22.31 1.49
C GLY A 139 -2.35 21.84 1.38
N LEU A 140 -2.61 20.68 0.78
CA LEU A 140 -3.97 20.17 0.62
C LEU A 140 -4.43 19.45 1.90
N PRO A 141 -5.62 19.81 2.45
CA PRO A 141 -6.12 19.22 3.69
C PRO A 141 -6.55 17.76 3.48
N ILE A 142 -6.15 16.87 4.39
CA ILE A 142 -6.54 15.46 4.35
C ILE A 142 -7.38 15.13 5.60
N ARG A 143 -8.70 15.12 5.42
CA ARG A 143 -9.65 15.08 6.54
C ARG A 143 -9.47 13.94 7.54
N HIS A 144 -9.20 12.73 7.04
CA HIS A 144 -9.08 11.58 7.94
C HIS A 144 -7.79 11.68 8.79
N ILE A 145 -6.74 12.32 8.27
CA ILE A 145 -5.53 12.63 9.03
C ILE A 145 -5.85 13.71 10.08
N GLU A 146 -6.50 14.80 9.69
CA GLU A 146 -6.90 15.90 10.61
C GLU A 146 -7.76 15.38 11.77
N ARG A 147 -8.62 14.40 11.50
CA ARG A 147 -9.52 13.80 12.50
C ARG A 147 -8.94 12.58 13.20
N ASN A 148 -7.72 12.15 12.85
CA ASN A 148 -7.07 10.95 13.36
C ASN A 148 -7.98 9.69 13.26
N VAL A 149 -8.57 9.48 12.09
CA VAL A 149 -9.40 8.31 11.76
C VAL A 149 -8.89 7.62 10.51
N ARG A 150 -9.29 6.37 10.27
CA ARG A 150 -8.89 5.65 9.05
C ARG A 150 -9.64 6.20 7.85
N VAL A 151 -8.95 6.29 6.71
CA VAL A 151 -9.55 6.73 5.46
C VAL A 151 -10.79 5.89 5.12
N PRO A 152 -11.93 6.52 4.76
CA PRO A 152 -13.11 5.77 4.34
C PRO A 152 -12.87 5.14 2.97
N MET A 153 -13.22 3.86 2.86
CA MET A 153 -13.07 3.08 1.65
C MET A 153 -14.38 2.39 1.30
N TYR A 154 -14.65 2.27 0.00
CA TYR A 154 -15.93 1.81 -0.53
C TYR A 154 -15.71 0.78 -1.64
N ARG A 155 -16.54 -0.25 -1.65
CA ARG A 155 -16.70 -1.19 -2.73
C ARG A 155 -17.54 -0.53 -3.81
N THR A 156 -16.99 -0.45 -5.02
CA THR A 156 -17.70 0.17 -6.16
C THR A 156 -18.47 -0.86 -6.98
N ASN A 157 -19.24 -0.39 -7.96
CA ASN A 157 -19.75 -1.22 -9.05
C ASN A 157 -18.77 -1.33 -10.25
N ILE A 158 -17.56 -0.77 -10.15
CA ILE A 158 -16.55 -0.80 -11.21
C ILE A 158 -15.80 -2.13 -11.13
N ALA A 159 -16.05 -3.04 -12.06
CA ALA A 159 -15.38 -4.34 -12.08
C ALA A 159 -13.90 -4.22 -12.45
N CYS A 160 -13.02 -4.90 -11.71
CA CYS A 160 -11.66 -5.19 -12.16
C CYS A 160 -11.69 -6.20 -13.33
N ARG A 161 -10.71 -6.10 -14.22
CA ARG A 161 -10.49 -7.09 -15.27
C ARG A 161 -10.01 -8.40 -14.63
N PRO A 162 -10.72 -9.53 -14.79
CA PRO A 162 -10.40 -10.76 -14.08
C PRO A 162 -9.16 -11.45 -14.64
N ALA A 163 -8.47 -12.23 -13.80
CA ALA A 163 -7.44 -13.18 -14.23
C ALA A 163 -7.38 -14.39 -13.30
N GLY A 164 -7.53 -15.59 -13.86
CA GLY A 164 -7.65 -16.82 -13.07
C GLY A 164 -8.80 -16.72 -12.07
N PRO A 165 -8.60 -17.08 -10.79
CA PRO A 165 -9.64 -16.98 -9.77
C PRO A 165 -9.87 -15.56 -9.26
N PHE A 166 -9.04 -14.58 -9.65
CA PHE A 166 -9.12 -13.21 -9.14
C PHE A 166 -10.12 -12.40 -9.97
N ALA A 167 -11.23 -12.06 -9.35
CA ALA A 167 -12.28 -11.22 -9.90
C ALA A 167 -13.00 -10.46 -8.77
N GLY A 168 -13.49 -9.26 -9.07
CA GLY A 168 -14.25 -8.48 -8.11
C GLY A 168 -14.31 -7.00 -8.47
N PRO A 169 -15.12 -6.23 -7.74
CA PRO A 169 -15.16 -4.78 -7.88
C PRO A 169 -13.89 -4.12 -7.35
N MET A 170 -13.55 -2.96 -7.92
CA MET A 170 -12.54 -2.07 -7.39
C MET A 170 -13.01 -1.49 -6.06
N VAL A 171 -12.10 -1.47 -5.08
CA VAL A 171 -12.28 -0.71 -3.84
C VAL A 171 -11.61 0.65 -4.01
N VAL A 172 -12.29 1.70 -3.59
CA VAL A 172 -11.78 3.08 -3.65
C VAL A 172 -11.66 3.68 -2.25
N SER A 173 -10.69 4.56 -2.05
CA SER A 173 -10.58 5.43 -0.87
C SER A 173 -11.10 6.83 -1.22
N MET A 174 -11.78 7.48 -0.29
CA MET A 174 -12.38 8.80 -0.52
C MET A 174 -11.73 9.89 0.32
N ARG A 175 -11.44 11.03 -0.29
CA ARG A 175 -11.02 12.27 0.39
C ARG A 175 -11.89 13.43 -0.12
N PRO A 176 -12.53 14.20 0.77
CA PRO A 176 -13.30 15.39 0.38
C PRO A 176 -12.37 16.59 0.16
N PHE A 177 -12.60 17.33 -0.91
CA PHE A 177 -11.85 18.53 -1.27
C PHE A 177 -12.76 19.63 -1.78
N LYS A 178 -12.39 20.89 -1.56
CA LYS A 178 -12.98 21.99 -2.33
C LYS A 178 -12.66 21.83 -3.82
N PRO A 179 -13.48 22.35 -4.75
CA PRO A 179 -13.25 22.16 -6.18
C PRO A 179 -11.85 22.54 -6.68
N ALA A 180 -11.28 23.65 -6.18
CA ALA A 180 -9.92 24.07 -6.53
C ALA A 180 -8.86 23.08 -6.02
N ASP A 181 -9.01 22.61 -4.78
CA ASP A 181 -8.12 21.63 -4.16
C ASP A 181 -8.22 20.27 -4.84
N ALA A 182 -9.42 19.87 -5.29
CA ALA A 182 -9.61 18.65 -6.05
C ALA A 182 -8.86 18.67 -7.39
N ILE A 183 -8.86 19.81 -8.10
CA ILE A 183 -8.06 20.00 -9.32
C ILE A 183 -6.58 19.84 -9.00
N ARG A 184 -6.10 20.47 -7.91
CA ARG A 184 -4.70 20.33 -7.50
C ARG A 184 -4.37 18.89 -7.10
N ALA A 185 -5.24 18.22 -6.36
CA ALA A 185 -5.09 16.84 -5.95
C ALA A 185 -4.97 15.89 -7.14
N VAL A 186 -5.78 16.10 -8.20
CA VAL A 186 -5.64 15.35 -9.47
C VAL A 186 -4.25 15.56 -10.07
N GLN A 187 -3.78 16.81 -10.18
CA GLN A 187 -2.46 17.11 -10.77
C GLN A 187 -1.32 16.47 -9.97
N VAL A 188 -1.34 16.61 -8.64
CA VAL A 188 -0.32 16.08 -7.74
C VAL A 188 -0.28 14.56 -7.83
N THR A 189 -1.42 13.89 -7.64
CA THR A 189 -1.48 12.42 -7.58
C THR A 189 -1.26 11.76 -8.94
N SER A 190 -1.57 12.43 -10.05
CA SER A 190 -1.30 11.91 -11.41
C SER A 190 0.18 11.63 -11.68
N ARG A 191 1.09 12.26 -10.94
CA ARG A 191 2.55 12.05 -11.06
C ARG A 191 3.00 10.71 -10.49
N PHE A 192 2.15 10.00 -9.76
CA PHE A 192 2.51 8.80 -8.98
C PHE A 192 1.71 7.53 -9.37
N PRO A 193 1.77 7.06 -10.62
CA PRO A 193 1.00 5.91 -11.09
C PRO A 193 1.35 4.60 -10.36
N SER A 194 2.57 4.47 -9.82
CA SER A 194 3.03 3.30 -9.05
C SER A 194 2.45 3.25 -7.62
N VAL A 195 1.66 4.24 -7.21
CA VAL A 195 0.92 4.27 -5.93
C VAL A 195 -0.51 4.80 -6.16
N HIS A 196 -1.24 4.11 -7.04
CA HIS A 196 -2.62 4.39 -7.47
C HIS A 196 -2.81 5.54 -8.47
N GLY A 197 -1.99 6.58 -8.39
CA GLY A 197 -1.98 7.67 -9.36
C GLY A 197 -3.23 8.56 -9.30
N ALA A 198 -3.69 9.02 -10.48
CA ALA A 198 -4.84 9.90 -10.60
C ALA A 198 -6.13 9.27 -10.04
N PRO A 199 -7.08 10.08 -9.49
CA PRO A 199 -8.40 9.63 -9.08
C PRO A 199 -9.09 8.78 -10.15
N VAL A 200 -9.97 7.88 -9.70
CA VAL A 200 -10.82 7.07 -10.57
C VAL A 200 -12.21 7.68 -10.73
N HIS A 201 -12.65 8.52 -9.78
CA HIS A 201 -13.95 9.17 -9.81
C HIS A 201 -13.96 10.46 -8.97
N LEU A 202 -14.80 11.42 -9.36
CA LEU A 202 -15.00 12.69 -8.65
C LEU A 202 -16.51 12.99 -8.57
N GLY A 203 -16.96 13.49 -7.43
CA GLY A 203 -18.33 13.94 -7.25
C GLY A 203 -19.30 12.79 -6.97
N HIS A 204 -20.38 12.70 -7.75
CA HIS A 204 -21.55 11.86 -7.47
C HIS A 204 -21.24 10.38 -7.13
N PRO A 205 -21.30 9.97 -5.86
CA PRO A 205 -20.85 8.63 -5.43
C PRO A 205 -21.71 7.48 -5.99
N HIS A 206 -23.01 7.71 -6.17
CA HIS A 206 -23.95 6.71 -6.69
C HIS A 206 -23.59 6.23 -8.11
N LEU A 207 -22.90 7.05 -8.91
CA LEU A 207 -22.44 6.65 -10.25
C LEU A 207 -21.43 5.49 -10.21
N ILE A 208 -20.72 5.33 -9.09
CA ILE A 208 -19.79 4.23 -8.84
C ILE A 208 -20.34 3.21 -7.84
N GLY A 209 -21.66 3.20 -7.62
CA GLY A 209 -22.36 2.23 -6.78
C GLY A 209 -22.27 2.51 -5.28
N ILE A 210 -21.93 3.73 -4.86
CA ILE A 210 -21.92 4.14 -3.46
C ILE A 210 -23.22 4.88 -3.14
N ASP A 211 -24.16 4.18 -2.50
CA ASP A 211 -25.49 4.72 -2.18
C ASP A 211 -25.46 5.70 -1.01
N ASP A 212 -24.64 5.42 0.01
CA ASP A 212 -24.51 6.23 1.22
C ASP A 212 -23.04 6.45 1.59
N ILE A 213 -22.53 7.65 1.30
CA ILE A 213 -21.13 8.02 1.60
C ILE A 213 -20.85 8.14 3.11
N ALA A 214 -21.87 8.15 3.97
CA ALA A 214 -21.66 8.12 5.42
C ALA A 214 -21.42 6.70 5.95
N LYS A 215 -21.54 5.66 5.11
CA LYS A 215 -21.39 4.25 5.49
C LYS A 215 -20.28 3.58 4.66
N PRO A 216 -19.00 3.84 4.97
CA PRO A 216 -17.91 3.18 4.27
C PRO A 216 -17.91 1.66 4.54
N ASP A 217 -17.55 0.87 3.53
CA ASP A 217 -17.34 -0.58 3.68
C ASP A 217 -16.12 -0.89 4.55
N TYR A 218 -15.13 0.00 4.56
CA TYR A 218 -13.93 -0.12 5.39
C TYR A 218 -13.45 1.25 5.88
N GLY A 219 -12.79 1.28 7.03
CA GLY A 219 -12.32 2.53 7.64
C GLY A 219 -13.43 3.26 8.39
N ASP A 220 -13.27 4.57 8.55
CA ASP A 220 -14.16 5.38 9.38
C ASP A 220 -14.78 6.52 8.54
N PRO A 221 -16.06 6.87 8.76
CA PRO A 221 -16.71 7.90 7.97
C PRO A 221 -16.14 9.30 8.23
N VAL A 222 -16.06 10.10 7.17
CA VAL A 222 -15.72 11.53 7.25
C VAL A 222 -16.83 12.36 6.63
N GLN A 223 -17.11 13.51 7.23
CA GLN A 223 -18.08 14.47 6.69
C GLN A 223 -17.55 15.03 5.37
N VAL A 224 -18.45 15.23 4.39
CA VAL A 224 -18.18 15.99 3.16
C VAL A 224 -18.99 17.28 3.28
N GLU A 225 -18.32 18.43 3.30
CA GLU A 225 -19.00 19.72 3.49
C GLU A 225 -19.74 20.16 2.22
N ALA A 226 -20.66 21.11 2.38
CA ALA A 226 -21.52 21.57 1.29
C ALA A 226 -20.77 22.18 0.09
N ASP A 227 -19.58 22.74 0.32
CA ASP A 227 -18.72 23.34 -0.70
C ASP A 227 -17.59 22.40 -1.18
N GLU A 228 -17.73 21.10 -0.91
CA GLU A 228 -16.74 20.09 -1.23
C GLU A 228 -17.26 19.00 -2.15
N ILE A 229 -16.33 18.38 -2.85
CA ILE A 229 -16.56 17.22 -3.69
C ILE A 229 -15.78 16.03 -3.15
N PRO A 230 -16.42 14.85 -3.02
CA PRO A 230 -15.69 13.63 -2.69
C PRO A 230 -14.88 13.19 -3.92
N VAL A 231 -13.59 12.92 -3.69
CA VAL A 231 -12.67 12.43 -4.72
C VAL A 231 -12.22 11.03 -4.35
N PHE A 232 -12.26 10.12 -5.32
CA PHE A 232 -12.07 8.68 -5.12
C PHE A 232 -10.81 8.19 -5.83
N TRP A 233 -9.92 7.53 -5.09
CA TRP A 233 -8.73 6.86 -5.62
C TRP A 233 -8.88 5.35 -5.52
N ALA A 234 -8.32 4.61 -6.48
CA ALA A 234 -8.17 3.17 -6.32
C ALA A 234 -7.38 2.86 -5.02
N CYS A 235 -7.72 1.75 -4.36
CA CYS A 235 -7.17 1.42 -3.05
C CYS A 235 -6.56 0.01 -3.04
N GLY A 236 -5.43 -0.13 -2.34
CA GLY A 236 -4.72 -1.39 -2.08
C GLY A 236 -5.51 -2.44 -1.29
N VAL A 237 -6.71 -2.10 -0.81
CA VAL A 237 -7.70 -3.08 -0.29
C VAL A 237 -8.29 -3.94 -1.41
N THR A 238 -8.30 -3.48 -2.67
CA THR A 238 -8.81 -4.25 -3.82
C THR A 238 -8.15 -5.64 -3.94
N PRO A 239 -6.81 -5.75 -3.91
CA PRO A 239 -6.10 -7.05 -3.82
C PRO A 239 -6.61 -7.97 -2.70
N GLN A 240 -6.79 -7.44 -1.48
CA GLN A 240 -7.28 -8.24 -0.36
C GLN A 240 -8.73 -8.71 -0.59
N ALA A 241 -9.58 -7.83 -1.13
CA ALA A 241 -10.97 -8.14 -1.42
C ALA A 241 -11.11 -9.25 -2.47
N VAL A 242 -10.28 -9.25 -3.52
CA VAL A 242 -10.29 -10.31 -4.53
C VAL A 242 -9.66 -11.61 -4.03
N ILE A 243 -8.65 -11.56 -3.15
CA ILE A 243 -8.09 -12.74 -2.49
C ILE A 243 -9.14 -13.42 -1.60
N ALA A 244 -9.85 -12.64 -0.78
CA ALA A 244 -10.93 -13.16 0.06
C ALA A 244 -12.06 -13.77 -0.80
N SER A 245 -12.46 -13.07 -1.87
CA SER A 245 -13.53 -13.53 -2.77
C SER A 245 -13.15 -14.76 -3.60
N ALA A 246 -11.87 -14.92 -3.93
CA ALA A 246 -11.36 -16.07 -4.67
C ALA A 246 -11.35 -17.37 -3.85
N LYS A 247 -11.56 -17.29 -2.53
CA LYS A 247 -11.61 -18.42 -1.60
C LYS A 247 -10.43 -19.37 -1.79
N LEU A 248 -9.23 -18.80 -1.82
CA LEU A 248 -8.01 -19.56 -2.05
C LEU A 248 -7.74 -20.50 -0.87
N PRO A 249 -7.22 -21.72 -1.11
CA PRO A 249 -6.87 -22.65 -0.02
C PRO A 249 -5.83 -22.08 0.96
N PHE A 250 -5.01 -21.14 0.48
CA PHE A 250 -4.00 -20.47 1.26
C PHE A 250 -3.60 -19.14 0.62
N ALA A 251 -3.53 -18.08 1.43
CA ALA A 251 -2.89 -16.82 1.10
C ALA A 251 -2.42 -16.14 2.39
N ILE A 252 -1.44 -15.24 2.29
CA ILE A 252 -1.07 -14.36 3.40
C ILE A 252 -1.15 -12.92 2.91
N THR A 253 -1.66 -12.02 3.73
CA THR A 253 -1.57 -10.57 3.49
C THR A 253 -1.03 -9.88 4.73
N HIS A 254 -0.75 -8.59 4.64
CA HIS A 254 -0.68 -7.73 5.82
C HIS A 254 -2.08 -7.48 6.41
N ALA A 255 -2.14 -7.11 7.68
CA ALA A 255 -3.37 -6.56 8.28
C ALA A 255 -3.56 -5.09 7.86
N PRO A 256 -4.81 -4.61 7.70
CA PRO A 256 -5.08 -3.24 7.27
C PRO A 256 -4.37 -2.18 8.13
N GLY A 257 -3.68 -1.23 7.47
CA GLY A 257 -2.95 -0.14 8.15
C GLY A 257 -1.57 -0.55 8.71
N LEU A 258 -1.16 -1.80 8.54
CA LEU A 258 0.11 -2.35 9.03
C LEU A 258 0.95 -2.83 7.85
N MET A 259 1.48 -1.89 7.08
CA MET A 259 2.14 -2.16 5.79
C MET A 259 3.61 -2.56 5.93
N LEU A 260 4.20 -3.03 4.84
CA LEU A 260 5.65 -3.22 4.72
C LEU A 260 6.33 -1.88 4.44
N ILE A 261 7.37 -1.51 5.19
CA ILE A 261 8.16 -0.29 4.96
C ILE A 261 9.39 -0.64 4.12
N THR A 262 9.55 0.04 2.99
CA THR A 262 10.62 -0.24 2.01
C THR A 262 11.72 0.83 2.03
N ASP A 263 12.84 0.57 1.36
CA ASP A 263 13.92 1.54 1.14
C ASP A 263 13.67 2.41 -0.11
N LEU A 264 12.60 2.14 -0.87
CA LEU A 264 12.17 3.01 -1.95
C LEU A 264 11.70 4.34 -1.37
N ARG A 265 12.17 5.45 -1.94
CA ARG A 265 11.71 6.79 -1.57
C ARG A 265 10.49 7.17 -2.40
N ASN A 266 9.54 7.87 -1.79
CA ASN A 266 8.32 8.34 -2.48
C ASN A 266 8.65 9.15 -3.74
N LYS A 267 9.72 9.96 -3.70
CA LYS A 267 10.22 10.73 -4.84
C LYS A 267 10.68 9.89 -6.04
N GLN A 268 11.09 8.64 -5.84
CA GLN A 268 11.50 7.74 -6.92
C GLN A 268 10.31 7.15 -7.69
N LEU A 269 9.11 7.20 -7.11
CA LEU A 269 7.88 6.71 -7.75
C LEU A 269 7.14 7.80 -8.55
N ALA A 270 7.64 9.03 -8.55
CA ALA A 270 7.12 10.12 -9.39
C ALA A 270 7.65 9.99 -10.83
N VAL A 271 6.78 10.13 -11.84
CA VAL A 271 7.14 10.03 -13.28
C VAL A 271 6.98 11.33 -14.06
N LEU A 272 6.82 12.47 -13.37
CA LEU A 272 6.72 13.81 -13.96
C LEU A 272 7.53 14.83 -13.16
#